data_AF-A0A2G6H5J6-F1
#
_entry.id   AF-A0A2G6H5J6-F1
#
_cell.length_a   1.000
_cell.length_b   1.000
_cell.length_c   1.000
_cell.angle_alpha   90.00
_cell.angle_beta   90.00
_cell.angle_gamma   90.00
#
_symmetry.space_group_name_H-M   'P 1'
#
loop_
_entity.id
_entity.type
_entity.pdbx_description
1 polymer ?
#
loop_
_entity_poly.entity_id
_entity_poly.type
_entity_poly.pdbx_seq_one_letter_code
_entity_poly.pdbx_strand_id
1 'polypeptide(L)'
;MNSTKAINYHISELKEIENLSERTKNVCISDSIPTLYKIVEYYFKYKNFKDLRNCGAKTNNELIRISEKYISKYSLTPKKIKIGPEEREFEDFKIFCYNSFNIPTQETEMLRDDFFNGSFPLCKYILAILQKNMNEREFFIFRQNFNYFTDSSKRTLQSIGDIYEVTRERVRQISQKIPPMIERVIAVFQRELTYIYKHINYNFDTKRDMLIINKKGAERINKSEGIIMTPKFFATTFASFFDSDYQTFQNLDKNYNHYYLIKREIYGKFDFEGAYKKMNEILAQRIEETYPLNIDEFIKPFLHTDEERWIKRARAAFRQIANEHLNVEISTDKKDFLIARNTLIKLSEHILAILQDIGHPMTLLEIHDELARRTKRVPRNIESLRSSILSLDEVAAIGKTSTYALTKWGNVKTSTIKELVKEYLEKKREPKHINDITSYVVKYRDTSSKNVLSNLKLDKTNTFAFFQKNFVGLTSKEYAKKWTQK
;
A
#
# COMPACT_ATOMS: atom_id res chain seq x y z
N MET A 1 23.75 -8.47 35.10
CA MET A 1 25.15 -8.01 34.97
C MET A 1 25.36 -6.87 35.95
N ASN A 2 26.09 -7.10 37.04
CA ASN A 2 26.45 -6.04 37.98
C ASN A 2 27.47 -5.12 37.29
N SER A 3 27.06 -3.91 36.90
CA SER A 3 28.00 -2.92 36.39
C SER A 3 29.07 -2.62 37.45
N THR A 4 30.31 -2.97 37.15
CA THR A 4 31.50 -2.64 37.96
C THR A 4 31.89 -1.17 37.86
N LYS A 5 31.19 -0.35 37.06
CA LYS A 5 31.43 1.09 36.87
C LYS A 5 30.34 1.87 37.62
N ALA A 6 30.75 2.83 38.46
CA ALA A 6 29.80 3.70 39.14
C ALA A 6 29.04 4.53 38.11
N ILE A 7 27.73 4.63 38.24
CA ILE A 7 26.95 5.50 37.37
C ILE A 7 27.19 6.96 37.76
N ASN A 8 27.52 7.79 36.78
CA ASN A 8 27.71 9.22 36.97
C ASN A 8 26.35 9.93 36.97
N TYR A 9 25.63 9.82 38.09
CA TYR A 9 24.33 10.47 38.26
C TYR A 9 24.42 12.00 38.28
N HIS A 10 23.40 12.65 37.75
CA HIS A 10 23.17 14.08 37.96
C HIS A 10 22.73 14.35 39.40
N ILE A 11 23.06 15.52 39.95
CA ILE A 11 22.77 15.86 41.35
C ILE A 11 21.27 15.89 41.66
N SER A 12 20.43 16.22 40.68
CA SER A 12 18.97 16.15 40.83
C SER A 12 18.51 14.72 41.16
N GLU A 13 19.08 13.71 40.51
CA GLU A 13 18.75 12.30 40.75
C GLU A 13 19.41 11.78 42.02
N LEU A 14 20.68 12.14 42.27
CA LEU A 14 21.37 11.79 43.52
C LEU A 14 20.61 12.31 44.74
N LYS A 15 19.99 13.49 44.63
CA LYS A 15 19.17 14.05 45.70
C LYS A 15 18.05 13.08 46.09
N GLU A 16 17.38 12.49 45.12
CA GLU A 16 16.29 11.53 45.35
C GLU A 16 16.82 10.20 45.88
N ILE A 17 17.88 9.67 45.27
CA ILE A 17 18.50 8.39 45.66
C ILE A 17 19.08 8.43 47.09
N GLU A 18 19.73 9.53 47.45
CA GLU A 18 20.48 9.66 48.72
C GLU A 18 19.75 10.51 49.77
N ASN A 19 18.53 10.96 49.46
CA ASN A 19 17.72 11.86 50.27
C ASN A 19 18.48 13.14 50.70
N LEU A 20 19.10 13.81 49.73
CA LEU A 20 19.88 15.04 49.97
C LEU A 20 18.97 16.26 50.10
N SER A 21 19.47 17.30 50.76
CA SER A 21 18.74 18.56 50.85
C SER A 21 18.67 19.30 49.52
N GLU A 22 17.61 20.08 49.31
CA GLU A 22 17.48 20.96 48.14
C GLU A 22 18.65 21.96 48.04
N ARG A 23 19.16 22.41 49.20
CA ARG A 23 20.34 23.26 49.29
C ARG A 23 21.57 22.58 48.71
N THR A 24 21.80 21.30 49.02
CA THR A 24 22.93 20.53 48.48
C THR A 24 22.88 20.43 46.97
N LYS A 25 21.70 20.17 46.40
CA LYS A 25 21.52 20.20 44.94
C LYS A 25 21.90 21.56 44.36
N ASN A 26 21.39 22.64 44.95
CA ASN A 26 21.61 24.00 44.44
C ASN A 26 23.08 24.42 44.51
N VAL A 27 23.80 24.05 45.58
CA VAL A 27 25.25 24.28 45.73
C VAL A 27 26.03 23.58 44.61
N CYS A 28 25.73 22.31 44.33
CA CYS A 28 26.43 21.59 43.27
C CYS A 28 26.20 22.19 41.88
N ILE A 29 24.99 22.68 41.62
CA ILE A 29 24.65 23.34 40.34
C ILE A 29 25.35 24.70 40.25
N SER A 30 25.29 25.54 41.29
CA SER A 30 25.89 26.88 41.28
C SER A 30 27.40 26.86 41.10
N ASP A 31 28.06 25.85 41.66
CA ASP A 31 29.50 25.71 41.63
C ASP A 31 29.99 24.75 40.52
N SER A 32 29.13 24.44 39.54
CA SER A 32 29.47 23.68 38.33
C SER A 32 30.01 22.25 38.58
N ILE A 33 29.61 21.65 39.69
CA ILE A 33 29.86 20.24 40.04
C ILE A 33 28.58 19.38 40.06
N PRO A 34 27.70 19.43 39.04
CA PRO A 34 26.36 18.86 39.11
C PRO A 34 26.30 17.33 38.96
N THR A 35 27.42 16.61 38.96
CA THR A 35 27.42 15.15 38.75
C THR A 35 28.23 14.42 39.81
N LEU A 36 27.90 13.14 40.04
CA LEU A 36 28.62 12.30 41.01
C LEU A 36 30.13 12.36 40.80
N TYR A 37 30.59 12.23 39.55
CA TYR A 37 32.01 12.20 39.25
C TYR A 37 32.70 13.53 39.57
N LYS A 38 32.05 14.67 39.28
CA LYS A 38 32.58 16.00 39.63
C LYS A 38 32.60 16.24 41.14
N ILE A 39 31.59 15.77 41.87
CA ILE A 39 31.54 15.84 43.34
C ILE A 39 32.70 15.03 43.94
N VAL A 40 32.89 13.80 43.46
CA VAL A 40 33.97 12.91 43.90
C VAL A 40 35.34 13.47 43.50
N GLU A 41 35.48 14.07 42.32
CA GLU A 41 36.70 14.76 41.88
C GLU A 41 37.06 15.91 42.81
N TYR A 42 36.08 16.75 43.17
CA TYR A 42 36.26 17.83 44.13
C TYR A 42 36.69 17.29 45.50
N TYR A 43 36.04 16.23 45.99
CA TYR A 43 36.41 15.60 47.27
C TYR A 43 37.83 15.01 47.25
N PHE A 44 38.27 14.40 46.14
CA PHE A 44 39.65 13.92 46.03
C PHE A 44 40.67 15.05 46.20
N LYS A 45 40.36 16.26 45.70
CA LYS A 45 41.25 17.42 45.75
C LYS A 45 41.25 18.15 47.09
N TYR A 46 40.07 18.32 47.70
CA TYR A 46 39.91 19.23 48.85
C TYR A 46 39.48 18.54 50.16
N LYS A 47 39.01 17.28 50.10
CA LYS A 47 38.53 16.47 51.23
C LYS A 47 37.33 17.04 52.00
N ASN A 48 36.83 18.21 51.61
CA ASN A 48 35.63 18.85 52.12
C ASN A 48 35.07 19.77 51.03
N PHE A 49 33.92 20.39 51.28
CA PHE A 49 33.18 21.22 50.33
C PHE A 49 32.90 22.63 50.88
N LYS A 50 33.57 23.06 51.95
CA LYS A 50 33.28 24.33 52.63
C LYS A 50 33.62 25.56 51.78
N ASP A 51 34.53 25.41 50.82
CA ASP A 51 34.92 26.47 49.90
C ASP A 51 33.88 26.70 48.78
N LEU A 52 32.86 25.85 48.67
CA LEU A 52 31.76 26.05 47.73
C LEU A 52 30.81 27.15 48.22
N ARG A 53 30.28 27.92 47.28
CA ARG A 53 29.37 29.01 47.61
C ARG A 53 28.11 28.47 48.27
N ASN A 54 27.66 29.11 49.35
CA ASN A 54 26.46 28.74 50.12
C ASN A 54 26.49 27.32 50.73
N CYS A 55 27.67 26.71 50.88
CA CYS A 55 27.84 25.39 51.47
C CYS A 55 27.92 25.45 53.00
N GLY A 56 26.78 25.26 53.67
CA GLY A 56 26.72 25.13 55.13
C GLY A 56 27.19 23.75 55.63
N ALA A 57 27.39 23.62 56.95
CA ALA A 57 27.89 22.38 57.58
C ALA A 57 27.10 21.11 57.20
N LYS A 58 25.77 21.21 57.13
CA LYS A 58 24.91 20.09 56.69
C LYS A 58 25.22 19.67 55.25
N THR A 59 25.28 20.62 54.32
CA THR A 59 25.57 20.34 52.90
C THR A 59 26.97 19.76 52.72
N ASN A 60 27.96 20.31 53.42
CA ASN A 60 29.31 19.75 53.44
C ASN A 60 29.32 18.27 53.86
N ASN A 61 28.64 17.95 54.97
CA ASN A 61 28.60 16.58 55.48
C ASN A 61 27.81 15.63 54.56
N GLU A 62 26.72 16.11 53.95
CA GLU A 62 25.98 15.36 52.92
C GLU A 62 26.89 14.99 51.74
N LEU A 63 27.67 15.95 51.21
CA LEU A 63 28.58 15.74 50.08
C LEU A 63 29.80 14.85 50.41
N ILE A 64 30.36 14.97 51.62
CA ILE A 64 31.42 14.06 52.10
C ILE A 64 30.88 12.63 52.19
N ARG A 65 29.73 12.46 52.84
CA ARG A 65 29.10 11.13 53.03
C ARG A 65 28.86 10.43 51.70
N ILE A 66 28.30 11.13 50.69
CA ILE A 66 28.09 10.51 49.38
C ILE A 66 29.42 10.22 48.68
N SER A 67 30.42 11.11 48.78
CA SER A 67 31.72 10.89 48.15
C SER A 67 32.37 9.61 48.70
N GLU A 68 32.44 9.47 50.02
CA GLU A 68 32.99 8.30 50.70
C GLU A 68 32.22 7.02 50.37
N LYS A 69 30.87 7.09 50.38
CA LYS A 69 30.01 5.95 50.01
C LYS A 69 30.31 5.43 48.61
N TYR A 70 30.31 6.30 47.60
CA TYR A 70 30.50 5.87 46.21
C TYR A 70 31.95 5.53 45.89
N ILE A 71 32.93 6.21 46.51
CA ILE A 71 34.35 5.83 46.41
C ILE A 71 34.55 4.41 46.94
N SER A 72 34.04 4.11 48.13
CA SER A 72 34.17 2.79 48.74
C SER A 72 33.44 1.72 47.93
N LYS A 73 32.19 1.99 47.53
CA LYS A 73 31.32 1.01 46.85
C LYS A 73 31.85 0.59 45.48
N TYR A 74 32.44 1.51 44.72
CA TYR A 74 32.90 1.24 43.34
C TYR A 74 34.43 1.31 43.17
N SER A 75 35.16 1.43 44.28
CA SER A 75 36.61 1.62 44.30
C SER A 75 37.06 2.72 43.32
N LEU A 76 36.43 3.89 43.42
CA LEU A 76 36.69 5.02 42.52
C LEU A 76 38.10 5.58 42.75
N THR A 77 38.72 6.03 41.68
CA THR A 77 40.01 6.72 41.68
C THR A 77 39.93 7.93 40.75
N PRO A 78 40.84 8.92 40.88
CA PRO A 78 40.91 10.04 39.94
C PRO A 78 41.00 9.61 38.45
N LYS A 79 41.56 8.43 38.16
CA LYS A 79 41.60 7.87 36.80
C LYS A 79 40.25 7.33 36.35
N LYS A 80 39.49 6.66 37.24
CA LYS A 80 38.19 6.04 36.92
C LYS A 80 37.05 7.03 36.72
N ILE A 81 37.15 8.22 37.30
CA ILE A 81 36.12 9.28 37.18
C ILE A 81 36.37 10.24 36.02
N LYS A 82 37.50 10.12 35.32
CA LYS A 82 37.78 10.94 34.13
C LYS A 82 36.94 10.43 32.96
N ILE A 83 36.14 11.35 32.40
CA ILE A 83 35.32 11.09 31.21
C ILE A 83 36.13 11.54 29.99
N GLY A 84 36.44 10.59 29.10
CA GLY A 84 37.10 10.86 27.83
C GLY A 84 36.18 11.63 26.85
N PRO A 85 36.73 12.20 25.76
CA PRO A 85 35.94 12.91 24.75
C PRO A 85 34.83 12.03 24.14
N GLU A 86 35.13 10.76 23.86
CA GLU A 86 34.17 9.81 23.27
C GLU A 86 33.05 9.44 24.26
N GLU A 87 33.35 9.28 25.55
CA GLU A 87 32.33 8.95 26.56
C GLU A 87 31.41 10.13 26.90
N ARG A 88 31.87 11.36 26.64
CA ARG A 88 31.14 12.58 27.01
C ARG A 88 29.77 12.66 26.35
N GLU A 89 29.67 12.29 25.08
CA GLU A 89 28.39 12.31 24.35
C GLU A 89 27.32 11.43 25.00
N PHE A 90 27.70 10.23 25.45
CA PHE A 90 26.78 9.33 26.15
C PHE A 90 26.40 9.84 27.54
N GLU A 91 27.36 10.42 28.27
CA GLU A 91 27.10 11.03 29.59
C GLU A 91 26.13 12.21 29.48
N ASP A 92 26.34 13.08 28.50
CA ASP A 92 25.47 14.22 28.23
C ASP A 92 24.08 13.75 27.78
N PHE A 93 23.99 12.77 26.87
CA PHE A 93 22.72 12.14 26.46
C PHE A 93 21.92 11.62 27.65
N LYS A 94 22.58 10.88 28.53
CA LYS A 94 21.98 10.27 29.71
C LYS A 94 21.45 11.31 30.71
N ILE A 95 22.27 12.31 31.04
CA ILE A 95 21.87 13.41 31.93
C ILE A 95 20.71 14.19 31.30
N PHE A 96 20.78 14.43 29.99
CA PHE A 96 19.74 15.11 29.25
C PHE A 96 18.41 14.34 29.33
N CYS A 97 18.41 13.03 29.09
CA CYS A 97 17.19 12.22 29.16
C CYS A 97 16.56 12.19 30.56
N TYR A 98 17.38 12.16 31.61
CA TYR A 98 16.86 12.30 32.97
C TYR A 98 16.18 13.66 33.17
N ASN A 99 16.85 14.77 32.82
CA ASN A 99 16.30 16.11 33.04
C ASN A 99 15.07 16.41 32.17
N SER A 100 15.06 15.94 30.91
CA SER A 100 14.01 16.27 29.94
C SER A 100 12.80 15.33 30.01
N PHE A 101 13.01 14.07 30.40
CA PHE A 101 11.98 13.03 30.33
C PHE A 101 11.79 12.25 31.63
N ASN A 102 12.54 12.57 32.67
CA ASN A 102 12.55 11.85 33.94
C ASN A 102 12.84 10.34 33.78
N ILE A 103 13.67 9.98 32.78
CA ILE A 103 14.18 8.61 32.64
C ILE A 103 15.31 8.40 33.63
N PRO A 104 15.24 7.42 34.55
CA PRO A 104 16.33 7.15 35.48
C PRO A 104 17.64 6.90 34.72
N THR A 105 18.73 7.52 35.16
CA THR A 105 20.05 7.40 34.53
C THR A 105 20.50 5.94 34.41
N GLN A 106 20.08 5.09 35.35
CA GLN A 106 20.33 3.66 35.34
C GLN A 106 19.73 2.95 34.12
N GLU A 107 18.56 3.38 33.62
CA GLU A 107 17.92 2.78 32.44
C GLU A 107 18.71 3.11 31.17
N THR A 108 19.17 4.36 31.01
CA THR A 108 20.02 4.74 29.89
C THR A 108 21.39 4.08 29.98
N GLU A 109 21.97 3.99 31.17
CA GLU A 109 23.28 3.37 31.40
C GLU A 109 23.33 1.91 30.91
N MET A 110 22.21 1.18 31.01
CA MET A 110 22.11 -0.20 30.50
C MET A 110 22.29 -0.28 28.97
N LEU A 111 22.13 0.82 28.24
CA LEU A 111 22.29 0.91 26.78
C LEU A 111 23.66 1.47 26.37
N ARG A 112 24.61 1.59 27.32
CA ARG A 112 25.95 2.14 27.05
C ARG A 112 26.67 1.38 25.92
N ASP A 113 26.70 0.06 26.01
CA ASP A 113 27.42 -0.75 25.03
C ASP A 113 26.74 -0.67 23.65
N ASP A 114 25.39 -0.70 23.61
CA ASP A 114 24.63 -0.53 22.37
C ASP A 114 24.90 0.83 21.71
N PHE A 115 25.04 1.89 22.50
CA PHE A 115 25.36 3.23 22.01
C PHE A 115 26.71 3.27 21.30
N PHE A 116 27.77 2.75 21.93
CA PHE A 116 29.11 2.78 21.34
C PHE A 116 29.30 1.78 20.21
N ASN A 117 28.51 0.70 20.18
CA ASN A 117 28.52 -0.28 19.08
C ASN A 117 27.66 0.12 17.88
N GLY A 118 26.97 1.28 17.92
CA GLY A 118 26.11 1.75 16.84
C GLY A 118 24.81 0.94 16.69
N SER A 119 24.36 0.30 17.77
CA SER A 119 23.14 -0.49 17.85
C SER A 119 22.12 0.08 18.84
N PHE A 120 22.16 1.39 19.10
CA PHE A 120 21.29 2.03 20.08
C PHE A 120 19.81 1.79 19.73
N PRO A 121 19.01 1.20 20.65
CA PRO A 121 17.62 0.84 20.36
C PRO A 121 16.69 2.05 20.53
N LEU A 122 16.78 3.03 19.63
CA LEU A 122 16.07 4.31 19.73
C LEU A 122 14.56 4.13 19.82
N CYS A 123 13.92 3.24 19.05
CA CYS A 123 12.46 3.11 19.09
C CYS A 123 11.97 2.54 20.43
N LYS A 124 12.67 1.56 20.99
CA LYS A 124 12.44 1.04 22.35
C LYS A 124 12.66 2.12 23.40
N TYR A 125 13.71 2.92 23.25
CA TYR A 125 14.01 3.97 24.20
C TYR A 125 12.96 5.10 24.16
N ILE A 126 12.50 5.50 22.97
CA ILE A 126 11.35 6.39 22.80
C ILE A 126 10.10 5.78 23.44
N LEU A 127 9.85 4.49 23.26
CA LEU A 127 8.69 3.82 23.87
C LEU A 127 8.76 3.84 25.40
N ALA A 128 9.94 3.64 25.98
CA ALA A 128 10.15 3.76 27.43
C ALA A 128 9.89 5.19 27.93
N ILE A 129 10.36 6.21 27.20
CA ILE A 129 10.07 7.63 27.49
C ILE A 129 8.56 7.88 27.48
N LEU A 130 7.85 7.44 26.44
CA LEU A 130 6.40 7.60 26.33
C LEU A 130 5.68 6.91 27.49
N GLN A 131 6.08 5.69 27.85
CA GLN A 131 5.49 4.94 28.95
C GLN A 131 5.66 5.64 30.30
N LYS A 132 6.80 6.30 30.54
CA LYS A 132 7.06 7.04 31.79
C LYS A 132 6.33 8.37 31.86
N ASN A 133 6.07 8.99 30.71
CA ASN A 133 5.45 10.31 30.61
C ASN A 133 3.93 10.26 30.37
N MET A 134 3.37 9.08 30.16
CA MET A 134 1.93 8.83 30.09
C MET A 134 1.44 8.18 31.39
N ASN A 135 0.26 8.58 31.86
CA ASN A 135 -0.42 7.81 32.89
C ASN A 135 -0.96 6.49 32.32
N GLU A 136 -1.38 5.56 33.19
CA GLU A 136 -1.86 4.23 32.82
C GLU A 136 -2.94 4.26 31.72
N ARG A 137 -3.90 5.19 31.86
CA ARG A 137 -5.02 5.31 30.93
C ARG A 137 -4.60 5.91 29.58
N GLU A 138 -3.72 6.91 29.59
CA GLU A 138 -3.11 7.46 28.38
C GLU A 138 -2.33 6.38 27.62
N PHE A 139 -1.50 5.62 28.33
CA PHE A 139 -0.72 4.55 27.73
C PHE A 139 -1.59 3.40 27.19
N PHE A 140 -2.68 3.07 27.89
CA PHE A 140 -3.66 2.11 27.38
C PHE A 140 -4.33 2.59 26.09
N ILE A 141 -4.76 3.86 26.03
CA ILE A 141 -5.34 4.45 24.81
C ILE A 141 -4.30 4.48 23.68
N PHE A 142 -3.05 4.86 23.98
CA PHE A 142 -1.94 4.83 23.03
C PHE A 142 -1.78 3.44 22.42
N ARG A 143 -1.77 2.39 23.25
CA ARG A 143 -1.66 1.00 22.80
C ARG A 143 -2.85 0.54 21.98
N GLN A 144 -4.07 0.85 22.40
CA GLN A 144 -5.29 0.22 21.87
C GLN A 144 -5.99 1.05 20.77
N ASN A 145 -5.78 2.36 20.65
CA ASN A 145 -6.54 3.19 19.71
C ASN A 145 -5.78 3.57 18.43
N PHE A 146 -4.45 3.62 18.48
CA PHE A 146 -3.64 4.18 17.39
C PHE A 146 -3.14 3.16 16.36
N ASN A 147 -3.27 1.86 16.63
CA ASN A 147 -2.75 0.78 15.79
C ASN A 147 -1.21 0.77 15.67
N TYR A 148 -0.53 1.10 16.77
CA TYR A 148 0.94 1.13 16.84
C TYR A 148 1.56 -0.20 17.26
N PHE A 149 0.78 -1.12 17.84
CA PHE A 149 1.28 -2.40 18.34
C PHE A 149 0.72 -3.57 17.52
N THR A 150 1.58 -4.55 17.21
CA THR A 150 1.20 -5.72 16.40
C THR A 150 0.38 -6.74 17.17
N ASP A 151 0.49 -6.77 18.50
CA ASP A 151 -0.20 -7.71 19.40
C ASP A 151 -1.56 -7.18 19.90
N SER A 152 -1.93 -5.96 19.54
CA SER A 152 -3.17 -5.32 19.97
C SER A 152 -4.16 -5.20 18.82
N SER A 153 -5.42 -5.57 19.06
CA SER A 153 -6.52 -5.24 18.15
C SER A 153 -6.99 -3.81 18.40
N LYS A 154 -7.00 -2.95 17.38
CA LYS A 154 -7.49 -1.57 17.50
C LYS A 154 -8.90 -1.55 18.11
N ARG A 155 -9.07 -0.88 19.26
CA ARG A 155 -10.35 -0.66 19.93
C ARG A 155 -10.94 0.70 19.55
N THR A 156 -12.27 0.75 19.50
CA THR A 156 -13.01 2.00 19.34
C THR A 156 -12.97 2.82 20.64
N LEU A 157 -13.16 4.14 20.53
CA LEU A 157 -13.24 5.01 21.70
C LEU A 157 -14.39 4.61 22.64
N GLN A 158 -15.47 4.04 22.10
CA GLN A 158 -16.58 3.51 22.89
C GLN A 158 -16.14 2.30 23.72
N SER A 159 -15.53 1.29 23.08
CA SER A 159 -15.06 0.09 23.79
C SER A 159 -14.05 0.42 24.90
N ILE A 160 -13.20 1.43 24.69
CA ILE A 160 -12.28 1.90 25.75
C ILE A 160 -13.05 2.63 26.86
N GLY A 161 -14.09 3.39 26.50
CA GLY A 161 -14.97 4.06 27.46
C GLY A 161 -15.67 3.06 28.39
N ASP A 162 -16.16 1.96 27.83
CA ASP A 162 -16.83 0.90 28.58
C ASP A 162 -15.88 0.23 29.59
N ILE A 163 -14.59 0.05 29.26
CA ILE A 163 -13.58 -0.55 30.16
C ILE A 163 -13.26 0.35 31.36
N TYR A 164 -13.19 1.66 31.14
CA TYR A 164 -12.83 2.63 32.18
C TYR A 164 -14.06 3.30 32.81
N GLU A 165 -15.27 2.83 32.50
CA GLU A 165 -16.55 3.37 32.99
C GLU A 165 -16.66 4.89 32.77
N VAL A 166 -16.34 5.33 31.55
CA VAL A 166 -16.29 6.75 31.16
C VAL A 166 -16.90 6.98 29.78
N THR A 167 -17.33 8.21 29.54
CA THR A 167 -17.92 8.56 28.25
C THR A 167 -16.91 8.45 27.10
N ARG A 168 -17.40 8.09 25.91
CA ARG A 168 -16.65 8.14 24.65
C ARG A 168 -15.95 9.48 24.45
N GLU A 169 -16.63 10.57 24.81
CA GLU A 169 -16.10 11.93 24.69
C GLU A 169 -14.89 12.13 25.61
N ARG A 170 -14.93 11.61 26.84
CA ARG A 170 -13.77 11.67 27.74
C ARG A 170 -12.59 10.88 27.18
N VAL A 171 -12.81 9.71 26.57
CA VAL A 171 -11.75 8.96 25.90
C VAL A 171 -11.19 9.74 24.70
N ARG A 172 -12.06 10.36 23.90
CA ARG A 172 -11.66 11.20 22.76
C ARG A 172 -10.74 12.34 23.19
N GLN A 173 -11.10 13.06 24.27
CA GLN A 173 -10.29 14.15 24.82
C GLN A 173 -8.89 13.70 25.25
N ILE A 174 -8.78 12.52 25.88
CA ILE A 174 -7.48 11.96 26.27
C ILE A 174 -6.70 11.53 25.02
N SER A 175 -7.36 10.85 24.09
CA SER A 175 -6.77 10.42 22.82
C SER A 175 -6.15 11.58 22.03
N GLN A 176 -6.79 12.76 22.04
CA GLN A 176 -6.26 13.94 21.34
C GLN A 176 -4.96 14.49 21.94
N LYS A 177 -4.64 14.17 23.20
CA LYS A 177 -3.40 14.64 23.85
C LYS A 177 -2.18 13.76 23.53
N ILE A 178 -2.40 12.53 23.04
CA ILE A 178 -1.34 11.55 22.81
C ILE A 178 -0.43 11.94 21.63
N PRO A 179 -0.94 12.27 20.42
CA PRO A 179 -0.06 12.65 19.31
C PRO A 179 0.85 13.86 19.61
N PRO A 180 0.36 14.97 20.19
CA PRO A 180 1.23 16.09 20.58
C PRO A 180 2.31 15.72 21.59
N MET A 181 2.05 14.73 22.46
CA MET A 181 3.05 14.23 23.41
C MET A 181 4.15 13.44 22.68
N ILE A 182 3.78 12.57 21.74
CA ILE A 182 4.72 11.82 20.89
C ILE A 182 5.60 12.79 20.09
N GLU A 183 4.98 13.78 19.44
CA GLU A 183 5.68 14.82 18.67
C GLU A 183 6.67 15.58 19.55
N ARG A 184 6.28 15.98 20.77
CA ARG A 184 7.17 16.69 21.70
C ARG A 184 8.39 15.85 22.07
N VAL A 185 8.20 14.57 22.37
CA VAL A 185 9.31 13.67 22.69
C VAL A 185 10.26 13.56 21.50
N ILE A 186 9.74 13.31 20.31
CA ILE A 186 10.58 13.12 19.11
C ILE A 186 11.28 14.43 18.70
N ALA A 187 10.60 15.58 18.79
CA ALA A 187 11.16 16.88 18.42
C ALA A 187 12.41 17.24 19.25
N VAL A 188 12.47 16.82 20.51
CA VAL A 188 13.66 17.00 21.34
C VAL A 188 14.85 16.22 20.78
N PHE A 189 14.65 14.97 20.35
CA PHE A 189 15.72 14.20 19.71
C PHE A 189 16.19 14.87 18.41
N GLN A 190 15.25 15.44 17.66
CA GLN A 190 15.52 16.10 16.39
C GLN A 190 16.27 17.43 16.53
N ARG A 191 16.12 18.14 17.65
CA ARG A 191 16.73 19.47 17.84
C ARG A 191 18.00 19.42 18.68
N GLU A 192 18.01 18.60 19.73
CA GLU A 192 19.03 18.65 20.76
C GLU A 192 19.94 17.41 20.75
N LEU A 193 19.48 16.31 20.14
CA LEU A 193 20.18 15.01 20.16
C LEU A 193 20.46 14.45 18.76
N THR A 194 20.70 15.31 17.78
CA THR A 194 20.97 14.90 16.38
C THR A 194 22.21 14.01 16.26
N TYR A 195 23.18 14.13 17.17
CA TYR A 195 24.36 13.26 17.20
C TYR A 195 24.01 11.77 17.44
N ILE A 196 22.84 11.46 18.03
CA ILE A 196 22.37 10.08 18.23
C ILE A 196 22.23 9.34 16.90
N TYR A 197 22.10 10.06 15.78
CA TYR A 197 21.82 9.48 14.48
C TYR A 197 22.96 8.59 13.97
N LYS A 198 24.20 8.85 14.41
CA LYS A 198 25.36 8.01 14.09
C LYS A 198 25.40 6.70 14.89
N HIS A 199 24.56 6.59 15.93
CA HIS A 199 24.51 5.43 16.83
C HIS A 199 23.31 4.50 16.55
N ILE A 200 22.49 4.81 15.55
CA ILE A 200 21.38 3.96 15.11
C ILE A 200 21.70 3.32 13.77
N ASN A 201 21.35 2.04 13.62
CA ASN A 201 21.46 1.35 12.33
C ASN A 201 20.27 0.41 12.10
N TYR A 202 19.27 0.93 11.39
CA TYR A 202 18.04 0.19 11.09
C TYR A 202 18.04 -0.52 9.74
N ASN A 203 19.08 -0.35 8.92
CA ASN A 203 19.16 -0.91 7.57
C ASN A 203 17.84 -0.72 6.77
N PHE A 204 17.30 0.51 6.80
CA PHE A 204 16.10 0.85 6.04
C PHE A 204 16.28 0.49 4.56
N ASP A 205 15.19 0.10 3.90
CA ASP A 205 15.21 -0.02 2.45
C ASP A 205 15.28 1.40 1.86
N THR A 206 16.51 1.84 1.58
CA THR A 206 16.80 3.13 0.97
C THR A 206 16.80 2.97 -0.54
N LYS A 207 15.69 3.27 -1.21
CA LYS A 207 15.66 3.37 -2.67
C LYS A 207 15.91 4.82 -3.06
N ARG A 208 17.19 5.17 -3.22
CA ARG A 208 17.78 6.46 -3.66
C ARG A 208 17.22 7.73 -2.99
N ASP A 209 15.94 8.01 -3.20
CA ASP A 209 15.23 9.24 -2.86
C ASP A 209 14.13 9.04 -1.82
N MET A 210 13.95 7.81 -1.32
CA MET A 210 12.96 7.50 -0.29
C MET A 210 13.44 6.46 0.72
N LEU A 211 12.94 6.60 1.95
CA LEU A 211 12.91 5.58 2.98
C LEU A 211 11.55 4.91 2.95
N ILE A 212 11.54 3.59 2.91
CA ILE A 212 10.32 2.80 2.83
C ILE A 212 10.17 1.99 4.11
N ILE A 213 9.04 2.20 4.77
CA ILE A 213 8.69 1.53 6.01
C ILE A 213 7.51 0.62 5.71
N ASN A 214 7.79 -0.67 5.67
CA ASN A 214 6.82 -1.72 5.40
C ASN A 214 6.89 -2.81 6.47
N LYS A 215 6.06 -3.85 6.34
CA LYS A 215 6.00 -4.95 7.32
C LYS A 215 7.36 -5.62 7.55
N LYS A 216 8.10 -5.92 6.48
CA LYS A 216 9.43 -6.56 6.54
C LYS A 216 10.46 -5.66 7.24
N GLY A 217 10.43 -4.36 6.96
CA GLY A 217 11.26 -3.36 7.65
C GLY A 217 10.94 -3.31 9.14
N ALA A 218 9.66 -3.20 9.49
CA ALA A 218 9.19 -3.17 10.88
C ALA A 218 9.59 -4.45 11.65
N GLU A 219 9.44 -5.63 11.05
CA GLU A 219 9.85 -6.91 11.66
C GLU A 219 11.35 -6.97 11.99
N ARG A 220 12.21 -6.41 11.13
CA ARG A 220 13.65 -6.33 11.39
C ARG A 220 13.96 -5.46 12.62
N ILE A 221 13.36 -4.27 12.71
CA ILE A 221 13.57 -3.33 13.83
C ILE A 221 12.99 -3.90 15.12
N ASN A 222 11.78 -4.47 15.06
CA ASN A 222 11.16 -5.17 16.18
C ASN A 222 12.08 -6.26 16.74
N LYS A 223 12.68 -7.08 15.87
CA LYS A 223 13.61 -8.14 16.27
C LYS A 223 14.89 -7.58 16.87
N SER A 224 15.48 -6.53 16.29
CA SER A 224 16.75 -5.97 16.76
C SER A 224 16.61 -5.31 18.14
N GLU A 225 15.49 -4.65 18.41
CA GLU A 225 15.29 -3.94 19.67
C GLU A 225 14.49 -4.73 20.73
N GLY A 226 13.82 -5.81 20.32
CA GLY A 226 12.94 -6.58 21.21
C GLY A 226 11.65 -5.84 21.53
N ILE A 227 11.02 -5.22 20.52
CA ILE A 227 9.73 -4.51 20.61
C ILE A 227 8.73 -5.09 19.59
N ILE A 228 7.47 -4.68 19.69
CA ILE A 228 6.35 -5.24 18.90
C ILE A 228 5.48 -4.13 18.31
N MET A 229 6.04 -3.40 17.35
CA MET A 229 5.42 -2.22 16.76
C MET A 229 5.01 -2.45 15.30
N THR A 230 3.97 -1.75 14.85
CA THR A 230 3.49 -1.78 13.46
C THR A 230 4.34 -0.86 12.57
N PRO A 231 4.32 -1.03 11.23
CA PRO A 231 4.94 -0.08 10.30
C PRO A 231 4.48 1.36 10.51
N LYS A 232 3.22 1.55 10.93
CA LYS A 232 2.66 2.87 11.24
C LYS A 232 3.43 3.59 12.34
N PHE A 233 3.78 2.88 13.43
CA PHE A 233 4.55 3.49 14.52
C PHE A 233 5.90 3.99 14.01
N PHE A 234 6.63 3.12 13.32
CA PHE A 234 7.93 3.48 12.73
C PHE A 234 7.80 4.65 11.75
N ALA A 235 6.76 4.67 10.91
CA ALA A 235 6.50 5.78 10.00
C ALA A 235 6.24 7.10 10.74
N THR A 236 5.40 7.09 11.78
CA THR A 236 5.20 8.26 12.65
C THR A 236 6.49 8.71 13.29
N THR A 237 7.25 7.80 13.90
CA THR A 237 8.51 8.12 14.57
C THR A 237 9.53 8.71 13.60
N PHE A 238 9.79 8.03 12.48
CA PHE A 238 10.84 8.41 11.54
C PHE A 238 10.46 9.60 10.66
N ALA A 239 9.17 9.84 10.38
CA ALA A 239 8.74 11.06 9.71
C ALA A 239 9.09 12.31 10.54
N SER A 240 8.83 12.27 11.85
CA SER A 240 9.17 13.37 12.76
C SER A 240 10.68 13.42 13.05
N PHE A 241 11.33 12.27 13.21
CA PHE A 241 12.75 12.20 13.56
C PHE A 241 13.66 12.67 12.42
N PHE A 242 13.34 12.33 11.17
CA PHE A 242 14.08 12.75 9.98
C PHE A 242 13.40 13.91 9.24
N ASP A 243 12.61 14.73 9.94
CA ASP A 243 11.85 15.82 9.33
C ASP A 243 12.75 16.87 8.66
N SER A 244 14.05 16.97 9.01
CA SER A 244 15.02 17.83 8.30
C SER A 244 15.30 17.37 6.86
N ASP A 245 15.27 16.06 6.63
CA ASP A 245 15.79 15.45 5.40
C ASP A 245 14.67 14.84 4.54
N TYR A 246 13.57 14.42 5.17
CA TYR A 246 12.47 13.75 4.51
C TYR A 246 11.12 14.40 4.81
N GLN A 247 10.16 14.14 3.94
CA GLN A 247 8.77 14.55 4.07
C GLN A 247 7.88 13.42 3.53
N THR A 248 6.68 13.27 4.08
CA THR A 248 5.69 12.30 3.59
C THR A 248 4.45 13.02 3.07
N PHE A 249 3.85 12.47 2.01
CA PHE A 249 2.54 12.89 1.49
C PHE A 249 1.39 12.09 2.12
N GLN A 250 1.70 11.02 2.86
CA GLN A 250 0.70 10.11 3.40
C GLN A 250 0.17 10.64 4.73
N ASN A 251 -1.15 10.51 4.94
CA ASN A 251 -1.76 10.82 6.22
C ASN A 251 -1.45 9.70 7.23
N LEU A 252 -0.53 9.96 8.15
CA LEU A 252 -0.05 8.99 9.13
C LEU A 252 -1.10 8.55 10.17
N ASP A 253 -2.30 9.14 10.20
CA ASP A 253 -3.42 8.60 10.99
C ASP A 253 -4.03 7.34 10.35
N LYS A 254 -3.87 7.19 9.03
CA LYS A 254 -4.34 6.04 8.25
C LYS A 254 -3.35 4.87 8.32
N ASN A 255 -3.87 3.69 8.01
CA ASN A 255 -3.08 2.47 7.91
C ASN A 255 -2.71 2.21 6.45
N TYR A 256 -1.43 1.99 6.19
CA TYR A 256 -0.91 1.65 4.88
C TYR A 256 -0.02 0.40 4.96
N ASN A 257 0.10 -0.32 3.85
CA ASN A 257 1.04 -1.45 3.75
C ASN A 257 2.49 -0.96 3.62
N HIS A 258 2.67 0.18 2.95
CA HIS A 258 3.95 0.85 2.73
C HIS A 258 3.81 2.32 3.12
N TYR A 259 4.77 2.79 3.92
CA TYR A 259 4.94 4.20 4.25
C TYR A 259 6.18 4.75 3.56
N TYR A 260 6.07 5.93 2.97
CA TYR A 260 7.13 6.57 2.19
C TYR A 260 7.52 7.88 2.85
N LEU A 261 8.79 7.97 3.24
CA LEU A 261 9.44 9.24 3.57
C LEU A 261 10.35 9.60 2.40
N ILE A 262 10.06 10.72 1.74
CA ILE A 262 10.70 11.13 0.50
C ILE A 262 11.64 12.29 0.81
N LYS A 263 12.85 12.29 0.24
CA LYS A 263 13.81 13.36 0.49
C LYS A 263 13.23 14.73 0.14
N ARG A 264 13.44 15.74 0.99
CA ARG A 264 12.89 17.09 0.79
C ARG A 264 13.33 17.72 -0.53
N GLU A 265 14.57 17.44 -0.96
CA GLU A 265 15.13 17.95 -2.22
C GLU A 265 14.30 17.56 -3.47
N ILE A 266 13.66 16.40 -3.47
CA ILE A 266 12.78 15.95 -4.56
C ILE A 266 11.31 16.26 -4.24
N TYR A 267 10.91 16.21 -2.97
CA TYR A 267 9.54 16.52 -2.54
C TYR A 267 9.13 17.94 -2.96
N GLY A 268 10.03 18.91 -2.84
CA GLY A 268 9.78 20.28 -3.29
C GLY A 268 9.69 20.45 -4.81
N LYS A 269 10.04 19.42 -5.60
CA LYS A 269 10.10 19.45 -7.07
C LYS A 269 8.97 18.66 -7.74
N PHE A 270 8.19 17.90 -6.97
CA PHE A 270 7.13 17.05 -7.49
C PHE A 270 5.98 16.93 -6.49
N ASP A 271 4.75 17.18 -6.95
CA ASP A 271 3.53 17.00 -6.16
C ASP A 271 3.15 15.51 -6.04
N PHE A 272 3.75 14.84 -5.06
CA PHE A 272 3.47 13.45 -4.74
C PHE A 272 2.02 13.22 -4.30
N GLU A 273 1.42 14.17 -3.58
CA GLU A 273 0.05 14.04 -3.08
C GLU A 273 -0.96 14.10 -4.23
N GLY A 274 -0.83 15.09 -5.11
CA GLY A 274 -1.66 15.23 -6.30
C GLY A 274 -1.53 14.04 -7.25
N ALA A 275 -0.29 13.61 -7.53
CA ALA A 275 -0.04 12.44 -8.38
C ALA A 275 -0.65 11.16 -7.78
N TYR A 276 -0.47 10.95 -6.47
CA TYR A 276 -1.05 9.82 -5.76
C TYR A 276 -2.58 9.84 -5.81
N LYS A 277 -3.20 10.99 -5.55
CA LYS A 277 -4.65 11.16 -5.61
C LYS A 277 -5.17 10.88 -7.03
N LYS A 278 -4.54 11.45 -8.06
CA LYS A 278 -4.94 11.26 -9.45
C LYS A 278 -4.87 9.80 -9.88
N MET A 279 -3.81 9.07 -9.48
CA MET A 279 -3.70 7.65 -9.78
C MET A 279 -4.82 6.85 -9.11
N ASN A 280 -5.14 7.14 -7.83
CA ASN A 280 -6.27 6.49 -7.16
C ASN A 280 -7.62 6.80 -7.83
N GLU A 281 -7.83 8.03 -8.32
CA GLU A 281 -9.02 8.39 -9.10
C GLU A 281 -9.14 7.55 -10.37
N ILE A 282 -8.05 7.33 -11.10
CA ILE A 282 -8.01 6.46 -12.28
C ILE A 282 -8.37 5.02 -11.90
N LEU A 283 -7.73 4.47 -10.86
CA LEU A 283 -7.96 3.10 -10.41
C LEU A 283 -9.38 2.86 -9.85
N ALA A 284 -10.05 3.93 -9.38
CA ALA A 284 -11.42 3.88 -8.90
C ALA A 284 -12.46 3.90 -10.03
N GLN A 285 -12.09 4.30 -11.25
CA GLN A 285 -12.99 4.27 -12.40
C GLN A 285 -13.29 2.85 -12.84
N ARG A 286 -14.41 2.66 -13.54
CA ARG A 286 -14.75 1.38 -14.16
C ARG A 286 -13.83 1.11 -15.35
N ILE A 287 -12.96 0.11 -15.26
CA ILE A 287 -11.98 -0.27 -16.29
C ILE A 287 -12.41 -1.59 -16.92
N GLU A 288 -12.80 -1.57 -18.19
CA GLU A 288 -13.26 -2.75 -18.94
C GLU A 288 -12.12 -3.52 -19.62
N GLU A 289 -11.02 -2.85 -19.96
CA GLU A 289 -9.84 -3.47 -20.56
C GLU A 289 -8.57 -2.89 -19.94
N THR A 290 -7.53 -3.71 -19.82
CA THR A 290 -6.22 -3.22 -19.37
C THR A 290 -5.63 -2.33 -20.45
N TYR A 291 -5.19 -1.12 -20.09
CA TYR A 291 -4.60 -0.18 -21.03
C TYR A 291 -3.30 0.44 -20.51
N PRO A 292 -2.35 0.79 -21.41
CA PRO A 292 -1.14 1.51 -21.03
C PRO A 292 -1.44 2.99 -20.79
N LEU A 293 -0.90 3.54 -19.71
CA LEU A 293 -0.90 4.96 -19.40
C LEU A 293 0.54 5.45 -19.36
N ASN A 294 0.91 6.35 -20.27
CA ASN A 294 2.27 6.83 -20.36
C ASN A 294 2.72 7.54 -19.08
N ILE A 295 3.84 7.08 -18.51
CA ILE A 295 4.33 7.57 -17.22
C ILE A 295 4.73 9.04 -17.33
N ASP A 296 5.38 9.44 -18.42
CA ASP A 296 5.88 10.81 -18.60
C ASP A 296 4.75 11.80 -18.76
N GLU A 297 3.74 11.47 -19.57
CA GLU A 297 2.53 12.28 -19.69
C GLU A 297 1.77 12.35 -18.36
N PHE A 298 1.73 11.25 -17.60
CA PHE A 298 1.06 11.22 -16.30
C PHE A 298 1.74 12.10 -15.25
N ILE A 299 3.07 12.06 -15.13
CA ILE A 299 3.79 12.80 -14.08
C ILE A 299 3.92 14.30 -14.40
N LYS A 300 3.90 14.67 -15.68
CA LYS A 300 4.18 16.03 -16.15
C LYS A 300 3.38 17.13 -15.42
N PRO A 301 2.06 16.98 -15.18
CA PRO A 301 1.26 18.00 -14.48
C PRO A 301 1.65 18.24 -13.02
N PHE A 302 2.41 17.32 -12.41
CA PHE A 302 2.80 17.36 -11.00
C PHE A 302 4.25 17.82 -10.79
N LEU A 303 4.97 18.16 -11.87
CA LEU A 303 6.35 18.65 -11.79
C LEU A 303 6.35 20.14 -11.47
N HIS A 304 7.22 20.54 -10.53
CA HIS A 304 7.48 21.95 -10.19
C HIS A 304 8.85 22.41 -10.73
N THR A 305 9.37 21.72 -11.74
CA THR A 305 10.70 21.95 -12.31
C THR A 305 10.79 21.39 -13.73
N ASP A 306 11.58 22.05 -14.56
CA ASP A 306 11.92 21.61 -15.92
C ASP A 306 13.29 20.92 -16.01
N GLU A 307 14.01 20.79 -14.89
CA GLU A 307 15.34 20.17 -14.89
C GLU A 307 15.25 18.64 -15.00
N GLU A 308 15.81 18.09 -16.08
CA GLU A 308 15.79 16.65 -16.39
C GLU A 308 16.27 15.74 -15.25
N ARG A 309 17.23 16.21 -14.43
CA ARG A 309 17.72 15.46 -13.26
C ARG A 309 16.59 15.18 -12.27
N TRP A 310 15.77 16.19 -11.95
CA TRP A 310 14.67 16.06 -10.99
C TRP A 310 13.51 15.28 -11.57
N ILE A 311 13.21 15.48 -12.86
CA ILE A 311 12.17 14.73 -13.59
C ILE A 311 12.47 13.22 -13.54
N LYS A 312 13.70 12.80 -13.86
CA LYS A 312 14.12 11.40 -13.80
C LYS A 312 13.96 10.81 -12.39
N ARG A 313 14.31 11.57 -11.36
CA ARG A 313 14.18 11.15 -9.96
C ARG A 313 12.71 11.03 -9.56
N ALA A 314 11.87 12.00 -9.91
CA ALA A 314 10.44 12.01 -9.63
C ALA A 314 9.74 10.83 -10.31
N ARG A 315 10.05 10.59 -11.59
CA ARG A 315 9.59 9.41 -12.34
C ARG A 315 9.93 8.12 -11.62
N ALA A 316 11.19 7.93 -11.22
CA ALA A 316 11.63 6.73 -10.54
C ALA A 316 10.93 6.54 -9.18
N ALA A 317 10.81 7.62 -8.40
CA ALA A 317 10.14 7.61 -7.12
C ALA A 317 8.64 7.28 -7.24
N PHE A 318 7.93 7.99 -8.12
CA PHE A 318 6.49 7.78 -8.27
C PHE A 318 6.15 6.41 -8.87
N ARG A 319 6.99 5.89 -9.78
CA ARG A 319 6.85 4.50 -10.26
C ARG A 319 6.89 3.48 -9.15
N GLN A 320 7.79 3.67 -8.19
CA GLN A 320 7.87 2.77 -7.05
C GLN A 320 6.61 2.85 -6.18
N ILE A 321 6.11 4.05 -5.92
CA ILE A 321 4.85 4.24 -5.20
C ILE A 321 3.70 3.55 -5.96
N ALA A 322 3.57 3.77 -7.27
CA ALA A 322 2.54 3.15 -8.08
C ALA A 322 2.62 1.61 -8.03
N ASN A 323 3.82 1.04 -8.13
CA ASN A 323 4.00 -0.41 -8.15
C ASN A 323 3.82 -1.07 -6.79
N GLU A 324 4.46 -0.57 -5.74
CA GLU A 324 4.50 -1.24 -4.42
C GLU A 324 3.30 -0.86 -3.53
N HIS A 325 2.74 0.34 -3.71
CA HIS A 325 1.63 0.82 -2.88
C HIS A 325 0.28 0.68 -3.57
N LEU A 326 0.21 1.01 -4.86
CA LEU A 326 -1.04 0.97 -5.64
C LEU A 326 -1.20 -0.31 -6.45
N ASN A 327 -0.22 -1.23 -6.40
CA ASN A 327 -0.19 -2.48 -7.17
C ASN A 327 -0.38 -2.25 -8.68
N VAL A 328 0.12 -1.13 -9.21
CA VAL A 328 0.08 -0.83 -10.64
C VAL A 328 1.30 -1.47 -11.30
N GLU A 329 1.04 -2.38 -12.23
CA GLU A 329 2.12 -2.99 -13.01
C GLU A 329 2.77 -1.97 -13.94
N ILE A 330 4.03 -2.21 -14.30
CA ILE A 330 4.78 -1.35 -15.20
C ILE A 330 5.18 -2.16 -16.43
N SER A 331 5.04 -1.57 -17.61
CA SER A 331 5.44 -2.19 -18.88
C SER A 331 6.91 -2.63 -18.87
N THR A 332 7.24 -3.63 -19.69
CA THR A 332 8.60 -4.18 -19.81
C THR A 332 9.62 -3.14 -20.26
N ASP A 333 9.23 -2.24 -21.16
CA ASP A 333 10.03 -1.10 -21.62
C ASP A 333 10.07 0.07 -20.63
N LYS A 334 9.37 -0.07 -19.50
CA LYS A 334 9.40 0.85 -18.37
C LYS A 334 8.81 2.23 -18.69
N LYS A 335 7.97 2.36 -19.72
CA LYS A 335 7.37 3.64 -20.15
C LYS A 335 5.95 3.86 -19.68
N ASP A 336 5.20 2.80 -19.41
CA ASP A 336 3.77 2.88 -19.15
C ASP A 336 3.38 2.22 -17.82
N PHE A 337 2.42 2.84 -17.14
CA PHE A 337 1.62 2.18 -16.11
C PHE A 337 0.58 1.29 -16.78
N LEU A 338 0.50 0.03 -16.39
CA LEU A 338 -0.51 -0.91 -16.89
C LEU A 338 -1.73 -0.84 -15.98
N ILE A 339 -2.74 -0.09 -16.40
CA ILE A 339 -3.97 0.11 -15.64
C ILE A 339 -4.85 -1.12 -15.85
N ALA A 340 -4.83 -2.03 -14.89
CA ALA A 340 -5.49 -3.33 -15.01
C ALA A 340 -7.02 -3.21 -15.00
N ARG A 341 -7.68 -4.07 -15.79
CA ARG A 341 -9.13 -4.29 -15.73
C ARG A 341 -9.60 -4.56 -14.30
N ASN A 342 -10.60 -3.83 -13.83
CA ASN A 342 -11.24 -4.05 -12.52
C ASN A 342 -12.70 -4.52 -12.61
N THR A 343 -13.21 -4.75 -13.82
CA THR A 343 -14.55 -5.31 -14.06
C THR A 343 -14.49 -6.79 -14.39
N LEU A 344 -15.59 -7.49 -14.09
CA LEU A 344 -15.76 -8.87 -14.54
C LEU A 344 -15.90 -8.94 -16.06
N ILE A 345 -15.25 -9.91 -16.70
CA ILE A 345 -15.46 -10.25 -18.11
C ILE A 345 -16.91 -10.68 -18.31
N LYS A 346 -17.63 -9.97 -19.19
CA LYS A 346 -19.03 -10.27 -19.49
C LYS A 346 -19.13 -11.54 -20.33
N LEU A 347 -20.28 -12.22 -20.25
CA LEU A 347 -20.56 -13.40 -21.09
C LEU A 347 -20.47 -13.06 -22.59
N SER A 348 -20.93 -11.88 -22.98
CA SER A 348 -20.82 -11.36 -24.35
C SER A 348 -19.38 -11.32 -24.85
N GLU A 349 -18.47 -10.78 -24.04
CA GLU A 349 -17.04 -10.70 -24.36
C GLU A 349 -16.43 -12.09 -24.51
N HIS A 350 -16.80 -13.04 -23.65
CA HIS A 350 -16.36 -14.43 -23.80
C HIS A 350 -16.84 -15.08 -25.10
N ILE A 351 -18.09 -14.85 -25.49
CA ILE A 351 -18.64 -15.37 -26.76
C ILE A 351 -17.86 -14.80 -27.95
N LEU A 352 -17.65 -13.48 -27.97
CA LEU A 352 -16.92 -12.81 -29.04
C LEU A 352 -15.48 -13.29 -29.12
N ALA A 353 -14.79 -13.44 -27.99
CA ALA A 353 -13.43 -13.97 -27.93
C ALA A 353 -13.35 -15.40 -28.46
N ILE A 354 -14.30 -16.27 -28.09
CA ILE A 354 -14.35 -17.65 -28.59
C ILE A 354 -14.48 -17.68 -30.12
N LEU A 355 -15.45 -16.95 -30.66
CA LEU A 355 -15.65 -16.91 -32.11
C LEU A 355 -14.43 -16.33 -32.82
N GLN A 356 -13.82 -15.29 -32.25
CA GLN A 356 -12.63 -14.66 -32.82
C GLN A 356 -11.41 -15.59 -32.83
N ASP A 357 -11.14 -16.28 -31.72
CA ASP A 357 -9.97 -17.15 -31.58
C ASP A 357 -10.08 -18.42 -32.44
N ILE A 358 -11.28 -19.00 -32.52
CA ILE A 358 -11.53 -20.20 -33.34
C ILE A 358 -11.54 -19.85 -34.84
N GLY A 359 -11.98 -18.63 -35.20
CA GLY A 359 -11.85 -18.10 -36.55
C GLY A 359 -12.82 -18.71 -37.59
N HIS A 360 -13.77 -19.55 -37.17
CA HIS A 360 -14.81 -20.10 -38.04
C HIS A 360 -16.17 -20.19 -37.31
N PRO A 361 -17.29 -20.34 -38.04
CA PRO A 361 -18.61 -20.44 -37.43
C PRO A 361 -18.70 -21.62 -36.45
N MET A 362 -19.41 -21.41 -35.34
CA MET A 362 -19.60 -22.41 -34.29
C MET A 362 -21.08 -22.59 -33.98
N THR A 363 -21.49 -23.82 -33.71
CA THR A 363 -22.83 -24.16 -33.21
C THR A 363 -22.99 -23.70 -31.76
N LEU A 364 -24.25 -23.55 -31.33
CA LEU A 364 -24.59 -23.19 -29.95
C LEU A 364 -23.94 -24.13 -28.92
N LEU A 365 -23.88 -25.43 -29.23
CA LEU A 365 -23.26 -26.44 -28.37
C LEU A 365 -21.74 -26.28 -28.32
N GLU A 366 -21.09 -26.07 -29.47
CA GLU A 366 -19.64 -25.84 -29.50
C GLU A 366 -19.25 -24.57 -28.73
N ILE A 367 -20.04 -23.49 -28.82
CA ILE A 367 -19.82 -22.26 -28.04
C ILE A 367 -20.01 -22.55 -26.54
N HIS A 368 -21.04 -23.33 -26.16
CA HIS A 368 -21.29 -23.69 -24.76
C HIS A 368 -20.14 -24.51 -24.17
N ASP A 369 -19.68 -25.54 -24.89
CA ASP A 369 -18.57 -26.40 -24.47
C ASP A 369 -17.27 -25.59 -24.34
N GLU A 370 -17.00 -24.72 -25.30
CA GLU A 370 -15.80 -23.87 -25.26
C GLU A 370 -15.87 -22.82 -24.15
N LEU A 371 -17.05 -22.25 -23.88
CA LEU A 371 -17.29 -21.39 -22.71
C LEU A 371 -17.02 -22.13 -21.40
N ALA A 372 -17.40 -23.41 -21.29
CA ALA A 372 -17.16 -24.25 -20.12
C ALA A 372 -15.69 -24.60 -19.93
N ARG A 373 -14.93 -24.74 -21.02
CA ARG A 373 -13.48 -24.92 -20.97
C ARG A 373 -12.75 -23.66 -20.51
N ARG A 374 -13.18 -22.49 -20.98
CA ARG A 374 -12.48 -21.21 -20.75
C ARG A 374 -12.89 -20.50 -19.47
N THR A 375 -14.09 -20.76 -18.95
CA THR A 375 -14.66 -19.97 -17.86
C THR A 375 -15.51 -20.82 -16.91
N LYS A 376 -15.57 -20.39 -15.63
CA LYS A 376 -16.48 -20.98 -14.64
C LYS A 376 -17.92 -20.43 -14.72
N ARG A 377 -18.17 -19.42 -15.57
CA ARG A 377 -19.47 -18.73 -15.68
C ARG A 377 -20.17 -19.10 -16.98
N VAL A 378 -20.73 -20.30 -17.00
CA VAL A 378 -21.52 -20.79 -18.13
C VAL A 378 -23.00 -20.79 -17.78
N PRO A 379 -23.90 -20.31 -18.67
CA PRO A 379 -25.34 -20.50 -18.50
C PRO A 379 -25.68 -21.99 -18.36
N ARG A 380 -26.41 -22.34 -17.29
CA ARG A 380 -26.93 -23.72 -17.11
C ARG A 380 -27.93 -24.10 -18.20
N ASN A 381 -28.68 -23.12 -18.69
CA ASN A 381 -29.63 -23.30 -19.77
C ASN A 381 -29.00 -22.84 -21.09
N ILE A 382 -28.89 -23.78 -22.03
CA ILE A 382 -28.40 -23.54 -23.40
C ILE A 382 -29.28 -22.51 -24.14
N GLU A 383 -30.59 -22.49 -23.86
CA GLU A 383 -31.49 -21.53 -24.51
C GLU A 383 -31.20 -20.10 -24.08
N SER A 384 -30.82 -19.89 -22.81
CA SER A 384 -30.39 -18.59 -22.32
C SER A 384 -29.10 -18.13 -23.02
N LEU A 385 -28.18 -19.04 -23.34
CA LEU A 385 -27.00 -18.73 -24.14
C LEU A 385 -27.40 -18.29 -25.56
N ARG A 386 -28.37 -18.96 -26.20
CA ARG A 386 -28.90 -18.53 -27.50
C ARG A 386 -29.42 -17.09 -27.45
N SER A 387 -30.24 -16.76 -26.46
CA SER A 387 -30.76 -15.40 -26.29
C SER A 387 -29.63 -14.37 -26.12
N SER A 388 -28.59 -14.69 -25.33
CA SER A 388 -27.45 -13.80 -25.14
C SER A 388 -26.59 -13.62 -26.40
N ILE A 389 -26.43 -14.66 -27.22
CA ILE A 389 -25.70 -14.54 -28.48
C ILE A 389 -26.47 -13.67 -29.47
N LEU A 390 -27.79 -13.87 -29.58
CA LEU A 390 -28.64 -13.13 -30.52
C LEU A 390 -28.81 -11.64 -30.15
N SER A 391 -28.49 -11.25 -28.91
CA SER A 391 -28.46 -9.85 -28.51
C SER A 391 -27.15 -9.13 -28.86
N LEU A 392 -26.17 -9.82 -29.45
CA LEU A 392 -24.89 -9.22 -29.87
C LEU A 392 -24.99 -8.76 -31.32
N ASP A 393 -24.84 -7.46 -31.55
CA ASP A 393 -24.85 -6.88 -32.89
C ASP A 393 -23.66 -7.37 -33.75
N GLU A 394 -22.58 -7.83 -33.10
CA GLU A 394 -21.38 -8.35 -33.73
C GLU A 394 -21.51 -9.83 -34.15
N VAL A 395 -22.62 -10.49 -33.84
CA VAL A 395 -22.84 -11.92 -34.15
C VAL A 395 -24.09 -12.11 -34.99
N ALA A 396 -23.97 -12.91 -36.05
CA ALA A 396 -25.09 -13.31 -36.90
C ALA A 396 -25.32 -14.82 -36.85
N ALA A 397 -26.60 -15.21 -36.84
CA ALA A 397 -27.00 -16.60 -36.99
C ALA A 397 -26.94 -17.03 -38.47
N ILE A 398 -26.45 -18.24 -38.73
CA ILE A 398 -26.40 -18.85 -40.05
C ILE A 398 -27.70 -19.62 -40.27
N GLY A 399 -28.64 -19.01 -41.00
CA GLY A 399 -29.93 -19.61 -41.30
C GLY A 399 -30.70 -20.01 -40.03
N LYS A 400 -31.02 -21.30 -39.88
CA LYS A 400 -31.74 -21.86 -38.71
C LYS A 400 -31.01 -23.04 -38.06
N THR A 401 -29.68 -23.09 -38.19
CA THR A 401 -28.87 -24.23 -37.72
C THR A 401 -28.37 -24.07 -36.28
N SER A 402 -28.72 -22.96 -35.60
CA SER A 402 -28.07 -22.56 -34.34
C SER A 402 -26.54 -22.46 -34.45
N THR A 403 -26.05 -22.11 -35.65
CA THR A 403 -24.63 -21.80 -35.90
C THR A 403 -24.47 -20.29 -35.98
N TYR A 404 -23.41 -19.77 -35.37
CA TYR A 404 -23.15 -18.34 -35.25
C TYR A 404 -21.79 -17.97 -35.84
N ALA A 405 -21.72 -16.78 -36.40
CA ALA A 405 -20.55 -16.22 -37.03
C ALA A 405 -20.41 -14.74 -36.67
N LEU A 406 -19.18 -14.23 -36.64
CA LEU A 406 -18.96 -12.79 -36.48
C LEU A 406 -19.46 -12.06 -37.74
N THR A 407 -20.19 -10.96 -37.55
CA THR A 407 -20.74 -10.17 -38.68
C THR A 407 -19.65 -9.61 -39.60
N LYS A 408 -18.46 -9.34 -39.06
CA LYS A 408 -17.28 -8.90 -39.83
C LYS A 408 -16.70 -9.95 -40.77
N TRP A 409 -17.10 -11.23 -40.66
CA TRP A 409 -16.66 -12.29 -41.56
C TRP A 409 -17.39 -12.19 -42.90
N GLY A 410 -16.89 -11.33 -43.79
CA GLY A 410 -17.49 -11.10 -45.11
C GLY A 410 -17.58 -12.33 -46.02
N ASN A 411 -16.90 -13.42 -45.68
CA ASN A 411 -16.93 -14.70 -46.36
C ASN A 411 -18.08 -15.62 -45.90
N VAL A 412 -18.78 -15.30 -44.81
CA VAL A 412 -19.84 -16.16 -44.25
C VAL A 412 -21.21 -15.64 -44.65
N LYS A 413 -21.89 -16.39 -45.53
CA LYS A 413 -23.26 -16.06 -45.93
C LYS A 413 -24.23 -16.52 -44.85
N THR A 414 -24.93 -15.59 -44.19
CA THR A 414 -25.81 -15.85 -43.04
C THR A 414 -27.27 -16.14 -43.44
N SER A 415 -27.65 -15.87 -44.69
CA SER A 415 -29.01 -16.02 -45.22
C SER A 415 -29.61 -17.43 -45.07
N THR A 416 -30.93 -17.53 -44.91
CA THR A 416 -31.63 -18.82 -44.87
C THR A 416 -31.64 -19.51 -46.24
N ILE A 417 -31.96 -20.81 -46.27
CA ILE A 417 -32.13 -21.54 -47.55
C ILE A 417 -33.14 -20.83 -48.46
N LYS A 418 -34.26 -20.34 -47.90
CA LYS A 418 -35.29 -19.62 -48.66
C LYS A 418 -34.75 -18.33 -49.30
N GLU A 419 -33.99 -17.55 -48.54
CA GLU A 419 -33.37 -16.32 -49.05
C GLU A 419 -32.32 -16.60 -50.11
N LEU A 420 -31.49 -17.64 -49.93
CA LEU A 420 -30.52 -18.07 -50.94
C LEU A 420 -31.20 -18.51 -52.24
N VAL A 421 -32.31 -19.25 -52.14
CA VAL A 421 -33.11 -19.65 -53.30
C VAL A 421 -33.76 -18.43 -53.95
N LYS A 422 -34.29 -17.49 -53.16
CA LYS A 422 -34.87 -16.25 -53.67
C LYS A 422 -33.84 -15.43 -54.43
N GLU A 423 -32.67 -15.18 -53.85
CA GLU A 423 -31.56 -14.46 -54.50
C GLU A 423 -31.14 -15.14 -55.82
N TYR A 424 -31.06 -16.47 -55.82
CA TYR A 424 -30.73 -17.23 -57.03
C TYR A 424 -31.79 -17.05 -58.12
N LEU A 425 -33.08 -17.20 -57.76
CA LEU A 425 -34.20 -17.10 -58.70
C LEU A 425 -34.48 -15.65 -59.15
N GLU A 426 -34.16 -14.64 -58.33
CA GLU A 426 -34.22 -13.23 -58.71
C GLU A 426 -33.34 -12.94 -59.94
N LYS A 427 -32.20 -13.61 -60.06
CA LYS A 427 -31.27 -13.48 -61.20
C LYS A 427 -31.67 -14.30 -62.42
N LYS A 428 -32.76 -15.07 -62.38
CA LYS A 428 -33.22 -15.94 -63.48
C LYS A 428 -34.56 -15.47 -64.04
N ARG A 429 -34.71 -15.55 -65.36
CA ARG A 429 -35.97 -15.20 -66.06
C ARG A 429 -36.99 -16.35 -66.08
N GLU A 430 -36.53 -17.59 -66.06
CA GLU A 430 -37.38 -18.79 -66.09
C GLU A 430 -37.28 -19.58 -64.77
N PRO A 431 -38.28 -20.43 -64.44
CA PRO A 431 -38.21 -21.35 -63.30
C PRO A 431 -37.00 -22.28 -63.46
N LYS A 432 -36.40 -22.68 -62.33
CA LYS A 432 -35.25 -23.59 -62.33
C LYS A 432 -35.59 -24.91 -61.68
N HIS A 433 -35.01 -25.98 -62.21
CA HIS A 433 -35.18 -27.30 -61.64
C HIS A 433 -34.57 -27.31 -60.23
N ILE A 434 -35.17 -28.06 -59.30
CA ILE A 434 -34.71 -28.13 -57.92
C ILE A 434 -33.23 -28.51 -57.80
N ASN A 435 -32.72 -29.36 -58.70
CA ASN A 435 -31.30 -29.74 -58.72
C ASN A 435 -30.40 -28.54 -59.03
N ASP A 436 -30.77 -27.68 -59.99
CA ASP A 436 -29.99 -26.48 -60.33
C ASP A 436 -29.97 -25.48 -59.17
N ILE A 437 -31.12 -25.33 -58.51
CA ILE A 437 -31.25 -24.51 -57.30
C ILE A 437 -30.37 -25.07 -56.18
N THR A 438 -30.42 -26.40 -56.00
CA THR A 438 -29.62 -27.09 -54.98
C THR A 438 -28.14 -26.88 -55.22
N SER A 439 -27.66 -26.99 -56.47
CA SER A 439 -26.26 -26.73 -56.85
C SER A 439 -25.76 -25.33 -56.49
N TYR A 440 -26.65 -24.34 -56.41
CA TYR A 440 -26.32 -23.02 -55.88
C TYR A 440 -26.31 -22.99 -54.36
N VAL A 441 -27.32 -23.57 -53.71
CA VAL A 441 -27.48 -23.55 -52.25
C VAL A 441 -26.36 -24.35 -51.55
N VAL A 442 -25.92 -25.47 -52.11
CA VAL A 442 -24.87 -26.34 -51.53
C VAL A 442 -23.50 -25.65 -51.42
N LYS A 443 -23.28 -24.57 -52.18
CA LYS A 443 -22.08 -23.73 -52.03
C LYS A 443 -22.01 -23.03 -50.68
N TYR A 444 -23.15 -22.88 -50.00
CA TYR A 444 -23.27 -22.14 -48.75
C TYR A 444 -23.88 -22.97 -47.61
N ARG A 445 -24.60 -24.07 -47.90
CA ARG A 445 -25.32 -24.88 -46.91
C ARG A 445 -25.23 -26.35 -47.26
N ASP A 446 -24.87 -27.19 -46.30
CA ASP A 446 -25.01 -28.63 -46.47
C ASP A 446 -26.51 -29.01 -46.48
N THR A 447 -27.01 -29.47 -47.63
CA THR A 447 -28.42 -29.79 -47.84
C THR A 447 -28.62 -30.67 -49.09
N SER A 448 -29.83 -31.19 -49.26
CA SER A 448 -30.23 -32.01 -50.40
C SER A 448 -31.40 -31.39 -51.15
N SER A 449 -31.62 -31.78 -52.41
CA SER A 449 -32.74 -31.28 -53.22
C SER A 449 -34.10 -31.57 -52.58
N LYS A 450 -34.23 -32.71 -51.88
CA LYS A 450 -35.44 -33.06 -51.11
C LYS A 450 -35.66 -32.07 -49.97
N ASN A 451 -34.60 -31.74 -49.21
CA ASN A 451 -34.68 -30.81 -48.09
C ASN A 451 -34.95 -29.38 -48.55
N VAL A 452 -34.29 -28.92 -49.62
CA VAL A 452 -34.56 -27.60 -50.22
C VAL A 452 -36.03 -27.53 -50.62
N LEU A 453 -36.53 -28.48 -51.41
CA LEU A 453 -37.92 -28.45 -51.87
C LEU A 453 -38.92 -28.48 -50.71
N SER A 454 -38.69 -29.35 -49.72
CA SER A 454 -39.55 -29.41 -48.53
C SER A 454 -39.55 -28.09 -47.76
N ASN A 455 -38.39 -27.44 -47.60
CA ASN A 455 -38.27 -26.16 -46.90
C ASN A 455 -39.00 -25.03 -47.63
N LEU A 456 -38.92 -25.00 -48.96
CA LEU A 456 -39.64 -24.04 -49.79
C LEU A 456 -41.16 -24.24 -49.72
N LYS A 457 -41.63 -25.50 -49.69
CA LYS A 457 -43.08 -25.80 -49.55
C LYS A 457 -43.64 -25.40 -48.19
N LEU A 458 -42.81 -25.37 -47.15
CA LEU A 458 -43.17 -24.85 -45.83
C LEU A 458 -43.19 -23.31 -45.77
N ASP A 459 -43.09 -22.63 -46.92
CA ASP A 459 -43.18 -21.17 -46.99
C ASP A 459 -44.61 -20.66 -46.89
N LYS A 460 -44.94 -20.05 -45.75
CA LYS A 460 -46.26 -19.43 -45.50
C LYS A 460 -46.41 -18.07 -46.18
N THR A 461 -45.32 -17.47 -46.67
CA THR A 461 -45.33 -16.15 -47.32
C THR A 461 -45.65 -16.21 -48.82
N ASN A 462 -45.94 -17.40 -49.35
CA ASN A 462 -46.25 -17.62 -50.77
C ASN A 462 -45.19 -17.01 -51.72
N THR A 463 -43.92 -17.05 -51.33
CA THR A 463 -42.81 -16.45 -52.11
C THR A 463 -42.47 -17.27 -53.36
N PHE A 464 -42.69 -18.58 -53.31
CA PHE A 464 -42.23 -19.53 -54.33
C PHE A 464 -43.39 -20.10 -55.14
N ALA A 465 -43.24 -20.11 -56.47
CA ALA A 465 -44.16 -20.76 -57.40
C ALA A 465 -43.65 -22.15 -57.78
N PHE A 466 -44.48 -23.18 -57.65
CA PHE A 466 -44.11 -24.57 -57.94
C PHE A 466 -44.73 -25.03 -59.25
N PHE A 467 -43.92 -25.65 -60.10
CA PHE A 467 -44.31 -26.14 -61.42
C PHE A 467 -44.10 -27.65 -61.52
N GLN A 468 -44.61 -28.25 -62.60
CA GLN A 468 -44.40 -29.67 -62.89
C GLN A 468 -42.91 -30.04 -62.92
N LYS A 469 -42.61 -31.32 -62.69
CA LYS A 469 -41.24 -31.88 -62.74
C LYS A 469 -40.24 -31.14 -61.83
N ASN A 470 -40.68 -30.70 -60.64
CA ASN A 470 -39.84 -30.05 -59.63
C ASN A 470 -39.15 -28.74 -60.07
N PHE A 471 -39.79 -27.97 -60.95
CA PHE A 471 -39.35 -26.61 -61.27
C PHE A 471 -39.90 -25.61 -60.26
N VAL A 472 -39.08 -24.64 -59.84
CA VAL A 472 -39.45 -23.61 -58.86
C VAL A 472 -39.12 -22.22 -59.41
N GLY A 473 -40.06 -21.28 -59.23
CA GLY A 473 -39.93 -19.86 -59.54
C GLY A 473 -40.34 -18.98 -58.35
N LEU A 474 -40.45 -17.68 -58.59
CA LEU A 474 -40.94 -16.68 -57.64
C LEU A 474 -42.33 -16.22 -58.05
N THR A 475 -43.25 -16.10 -57.10
CA THR A 475 -44.62 -15.64 -57.36
C THR A 475 -44.67 -14.18 -57.85
N SER A 476 -43.63 -13.39 -57.57
CA SER A 476 -43.49 -12.01 -58.05
C SER A 476 -43.10 -11.89 -59.53
N LYS A 477 -42.96 -13.00 -60.26
CA LYS A 477 -42.54 -13.02 -61.67
C LYS A 477 -43.59 -13.68 -62.55
N GLU A 478 -43.77 -13.15 -63.75
CA GLU A 478 -44.58 -13.78 -64.79
C GLU A 478 -43.77 -14.81 -65.59
N TYR A 479 -44.40 -15.94 -65.88
CA TYR A 479 -43.77 -17.05 -66.59
C TYR A 479 -44.56 -17.41 -67.84
N ALA A 480 -43.86 -17.84 -68.90
CA ALA A 480 -44.46 -18.27 -70.16
C ALA A 480 -45.47 -19.42 -69.95
N LYS A 481 -46.55 -19.44 -70.76
CA LYS A 481 -47.66 -20.41 -70.64
C LYS A 481 -47.23 -21.89 -70.61
N LYS A 482 -46.08 -22.22 -71.20
CA LYS A 482 -45.49 -23.57 -71.17
C LYS A 482 -45.24 -24.10 -69.75
N TRP A 483 -45.12 -23.21 -68.77
CA TRP A 483 -44.90 -23.56 -67.37
C TRP A 483 -46.20 -23.63 -66.55
N THR A 484 -47.28 -22.99 -67.00
CA THR A 484 -48.56 -22.90 -66.26
C THR A 484 -49.63 -23.89 -66.73
N GLN A 485 -49.37 -24.66 -67.79
CA GLN A 485 -50.25 -25.76 -68.21
C GLN A 485 -50.10 -26.95 -67.26
N LYS A 486 -51.25 -27.37 -66.72
CA LYS A 486 -51.37 -28.32 -65.62
C LYS A 486 -51.02 -29.75 -65.98
#